data_AF-A0A356TCI2-F1
#
_entry.id   AF-A0A356TCI2-F1
#
_cell.length_a   1.000
_cell.length_b   1.000
_cell.length_c   1.000
_cell.angle_alpha   90.00
_cell.angle_beta   90.00
_cell.angle_gamma   90.00
#
_symmetry.space_group_name_H-M   'P 1'
#
loop_
_entity.id
_entity.type
_entity.pdbx_description
1 polymer ?
#
loop_
_entity_poly.entity_id
_entity_poly.type
_entity_poly.pdbx_seq_one_letter_code
_entity_poly.pdbx_strand_id
1 'polypeptide(L)' 'MSLVPENVERLIPYVPGKPVEELERELGIQNAVKLASNENPVGPSPKAIDAMRAHASGVHRYPDAATWALRSDLA' A
#
# COMPACT_ATOMS: atom_id res chain seq x y z
N MET A 1 1.09 -36.72 3.97
CA MET A 1 1.21 -35.88 2.75
C MET A 1 1.21 -34.44 3.20
N SER A 2 2.09 -33.60 2.64
CA SER A 2 2.04 -32.16 2.92
C SER A 2 0.69 -31.59 2.49
N LEU A 3 0.12 -30.69 3.29
CA LEU A 3 -1.09 -29.93 2.94
C LEU A 3 -0.78 -28.75 2.01
N VAL A 4 0.51 -28.49 1.77
CA VAL A 4 0.98 -27.37 0.97
C VAL A 4 1.40 -27.90 -0.41
N PRO A 5 0.90 -27.31 -1.52
CA PRO A 5 1.37 -27.67 -2.85
C PRO A 5 2.87 -27.44 -3.02
N GLU A 6 3.58 -28.34 -3.71
CA GLU A 6 5.03 -28.29 -3.89
C GLU A 6 5.53 -26.94 -4.46
N ASN A 7 4.77 -26.34 -5.37
CA ASN A 7 5.11 -25.03 -5.94
C ASN A 7 5.05 -23.88 -4.92
N VAL A 8 4.26 -24.02 -3.85
CA VAL A 8 4.19 -23.05 -2.75
C VAL A 8 5.32 -23.30 -1.74
N GLU A 9 5.63 -24.56 -1.45
CA GLU A 9 6.75 -24.92 -0.56
C GLU A 9 8.10 -24.40 -1.05
N ARG A 10 8.26 -24.29 -2.38
CA ARG A 10 9.50 -23.81 -3.01
C ARG A 10 9.61 -22.29 -3.11
N LEU A 11 8.59 -21.53 -2.68
CA LEU A 11 8.67 -20.07 -2.71
C LEU A 11 9.66 -19.57 -1.64
N ILE A 12 10.56 -18.69 -2.04
CA ILE A 12 11.35 -17.89 -1.09
C ILE A 12 10.44 -16.76 -0.61
N PRO A 13 10.22 -16.59 0.70
CA PRO A 13 9.39 -15.50 1.22
C PRO A 13 9.91 -14.14 0.76
N TYR A 14 9.00 -13.27 0.33
CA TYR A 14 9.33 -11.88 0.04
C TYR A 14 9.79 -11.19 1.33
N VAL A 15 10.94 -10.52 1.26
CA VAL A 15 11.47 -9.70 2.36
C VAL A 15 11.13 -8.24 2.08
N PRO A 16 10.10 -7.67 2.71
CA PRO A 16 9.77 -6.25 2.53
C PRO A 16 10.87 -5.36 3.10
N GLY A 17 10.94 -4.11 2.61
CA GLY A 17 11.78 -3.09 3.22
C GLY A 17 11.36 -2.84 4.68
N LYS A 18 12.34 -2.64 5.57
CA LYS A 18 12.10 -2.36 6.99
C LYS A 18 11.30 -1.04 7.14
N PRO A 19 10.20 -1.01 7.90
CA PRO A 19 9.47 0.23 8.21
C PRO A 19 10.39 1.26 8.88
N VAL A 20 10.19 2.53 8.58
CA VAL A 20 11.04 3.60 9.13
C VAL A 20 10.92 3.66 10.66
N GLU A 21 9.72 3.43 11.19
CA GLU A 21 9.43 3.42 12.62
C GLU A 21 10.12 2.27 13.35
N GLU A 22 10.29 1.12 12.67
CA GLU A 22 11.00 -0.03 13.22
C GLU A 22 12.52 0.23 13.25
N LEU A 23 13.06 0.75 12.15
CA LEU A 23 14.46 1.15 12.03
C LEU A 23 14.85 2.18 13.10
N GLU A 24 14.02 3.21 13.29
CA GLU A 24 14.26 4.27 14.28
C GLU A 24 14.29 3.71 15.70
N ARG A 25 13.34 2.83 16.07
CA ARG A 25 13.32 2.16 17.38
C ARG A 25 14.56 1.29 17.60
N GLU A 26 15.00 0.55 16.59
CA GLU A 26 16.17 -0.34 16.68
C GLU A 26 17.48 0.44 16.84
N LEU A 27 17.64 1.54 16.11
CA LEU A 27 18.87 2.32 16.09
C LEU A 27 18.90 3.45 17.13
N GLY A 28 17.79 3.73 17.81
CA GLY A 28 17.68 4.84 18.76
C GLY A 28 17.79 6.21 18.11
N ILE A 29 17.47 6.31 16.82
CA ILE A 29 17.49 7.56 16.04
C ILE A 29 16.06 8.08 15.84
N GLN A 30 15.96 9.33 15.37
CA GLN A 30 14.68 9.96 15.03
C GLN A 30 14.81 10.74 13.73
N ASN A 31 13.70 10.92 13.02
CA ASN A 31 13.58 11.68 11.79
C ASN A 31 14.43 11.11 10.63
N ALA A 32 14.47 9.78 10.50
CA ALA A 32 15.10 9.11 9.38
C ALA A 32 14.42 9.52 8.06
N VAL A 33 15.24 9.88 7.07
CA VAL A 33 14.74 10.27 5.74
C VAL A 33 14.50 9.02 4.89
N LYS A 34 13.25 8.77 4.53
CA LYS A 34 12.85 7.59 3.76
C LYS A 34 12.97 7.81 2.24
N LEU A 35 13.89 7.08 1.59
CA LEU A 35 14.14 7.13 0.14
C LEU A 35 14.21 5.72 -0.50
N ALA A 36 13.63 4.71 0.15
CA ALA A 36 13.88 3.29 -0.16
C ALA A 36 12.72 2.55 -0.87
N SER A 37 11.62 3.24 -1.23
CA SER A 37 10.39 2.57 -1.71
C SER A 37 9.72 3.25 -2.91
N ASN A 38 10.43 4.15 -3.61
CA ASN A 38 9.92 4.91 -4.76
C ASN A 38 8.62 5.69 -4.47
N GLU A 39 8.42 6.09 -3.21
CA GLU A 39 7.26 6.88 -2.79
C GLU A 39 7.37 8.31 -3.32
N ASN A 40 6.23 8.97 -3.55
CA ASN A 40 6.20 10.38 -3.94
C ASN A 40 6.39 11.26 -2.68
N PRO A 41 7.49 12.04 -2.57
CA PRO A 41 7.76 12.85 -1.38
C PRO A 41 6.77 14.01 -1.17
N VAL A 42 5.99 14.38 -2.20
CA VAL A 42 4.97 15.44 -2.12
C VAL A 42 3.65 14.90 -1.55
N GLY A 43 3.47 13.58 -1.49
CA GLY A 43 2.20 12.95 -1.17
C GLY A 43 1.19 12.97 -2.33
N PRO A 44 -0.07 12.60 -2.08
CA PRO A 44 -1.11 12.54 -3.11
C PRO A 44 -1.61 13.95 -3.51
N SER A 45 -2.25 14.04 -4.67
CA SER A 45 -2.94 15.26 -5.11
C SER A 45 -3.97 15.75 -4.07
N PRO A 46 -4.08 17.06 -3.79
CA PRO A 46 -5.12 17.58 -2.89
C PRO A 46 -6.54 17.15 -3.28
N LYS A 47 -6.84 17.07 -4.58
CA LYS A 47 -8.13 16.58 -5.08
C LYS A 47 -8.40 15.12 -4.69
N ALA A 48 -7.36 14.29 -4.66
CA ALA A 48 -7.48 12.90 -4.24
C ALA A 48 -7.74 12.80 -2.73
N ILE A 49 -7.10 13.66 -1.92
CA ILE A 49 -7.34 13.72 -0.48
C ILE A 49 -8.78 14.12 -0.19
N ASP A 50 -9.31 15.14 -0.88
CA ASP A 50 -10.68 15.59 -0.68
C ASP A 50 -11.71 14.54 -1.11
N ALA A 51 -11.45 13.83 -2.22
CA ALA A 51 -12.29 12.71 -2.65
C ALA A 51 -12.30 11.57 -1.62
N MET A 52 -11.13 11.20 -1.06
CA MET A 52 -11.04 10.18 -0.01
C MET A 52 -11.86 10.58 1.23
N ARG A 53 -11.75 11.85 1.67
CA ARG A 53 -12.52 12.37 2.82
C ARG A 53 -14.03 12.33 2.55
N ALA A 54 -14.46 12.77 1.37
CA ALA A 54 -15.86 12.81 0.99
C ALA A 54 -16.51 11.42 0.97
N HIS A 55 -15.75 10.38 0.62
CA HIS A 55 -16.24 9.01 0.49
C HIS A 55 -15.96 8.11 1.70
N ALA A 56 -15.24 8.60 2.71
CA ALA A 56 -14.81 7.80 3.87
C ALA A 56 -15.96 7.13 4.63
N SER A 57 -17.14 7.77 4.73
CA SER A 57 -18.31 7.18 5.41
C SER A 57 -18.91 5.98 4.66
N GLY A 58 -18.63 5.85 3.36
CA GLY A 58 -19.18 4.82 2.48
C GLY A 58 -18.35 3.55 2.36
N VAL A 59 -17.14 3.49 2.93
CA VAL A 59 -16.17 2.39 2.71
C VAL A 59 -16.61 1.01 3.24
N HIS A 60 -17.73 0.95 3.95
CA HIS A 60 -18.38 -0.29 4.38
C HIS A 60 -19.16 -1.00 3.25
N ARG A 61 -19.29 -0.38 2.08
CA ARG A 61 -19.95 -0.94 0.90
C ARG A 61 -18.91 -1.46 -0.10
N TYR A 62 -19.25 -2.54 -0.79
CA TYR A 62 -18.47 -2.99 -1.94
C TYR A 62 -18.43 -1.91 -3.03
N PRO A 63 -17.29 -1.74 -3.72
CA PRO A 63 -17.20 -0.82 -4.84
C PRO A 63 -17.92 -1.35 -6.08
N ASP A 64 -18.03 -0.52 -7.12
CA ASP A 64 -18.41 -0.99 -8.45
C ASP A 64 -17.41 -2.05 -8.96
N ALA A 65 -17.89 -3.27 -9.15
CA ALA A 65 -17.07 -4.40 -9.60
C ALA A 65 -16.52 -4.21 -11.02
N ALA A 66 -17.18 -3.40 -11.85
CA ALA A 66 -16.71 -3.12 -13.21
C ALA A 66 -15.62 -2.04 -13.23
N THR A 67 -15.41 -1.29 -12.14
CA THR A 67 -14.54 -0.09 -12.09
C THR A 67 -14.84 0.88 -13.23
N TRP A 68 -16.12 1.01 -13.60
CA TRP A 68 -16.56 1.63 -14.84
C TRP A 68 -16.08 3.08 -14.93
N ALA A 69 -16.32 3.88 -13.89
CA ALA A 69 -15.96 5.29 -13.88
C ALA A 69 -14.45 5.51 -14.07
N LEU A 70 -13.61 4.74 -13.33
CA LEU A 70 -12.16 4.84 -13.45
C LEU A 70 -11.67 4.43 -14.85
N ARG A 71 -12.25 3.38 -15.44
CA ARG A 71 -11.88 2.92 -16.79
C ARG A 71 -12.28 3.95 -17.85
N SER A 72 -13.44 4.59 -17.69
CA SER A 72 -13.90 5.64 -18.60
C SER A 72 -13.01 6.88 -18.58
N ASP A 73 -12.47 7.25 -17.41
CA ASP A 73 -11.58 8.42 -17.28
C ASP A 73 -10.14 8.15 -17.80
N LEU A 74 -9.70 6.89 -17.85
CA LEU A 74 -8.36 6.50 -18.30
C LEU A 74 -8.26 6.20 -19.81
N ALA A 75 -9.38 5.98 -20.48
CA ALA A 75 -9.46 5.62 -21.91
C ALA A 75 -9.41 6.85 -22.82
#